data_AF-A0A192CGK8-F1
#
_entry.id   AF-A0A192CGK8-F1
#
_cell.length_a   1.000
_cell.length_b   1.000
_cell.length_c   1.000
_cell.angle_alpha   90.00
_cell.angle_beta   90.00
_cell.angle_gamma   90.00
#
_symmetry.space_group_name_H-M   'P 1'
#
loop_
_entity.id
_entity.type
_entity.pdbx_description
1 polymer ?
#
loop_
_entity_poly.entity_id
_entity_poly.type
_entity_poly.pdbx_seq_one_letter_code
_entity_poly.pdbx_strand_id
1 'polypeptide(L)'
;MLIIIMTRDRYLEYGLMRILSGYQVTTGRELFNAGKQRQSLPEDSYVILCDRNLERLTYSMFCGRRFLVIPVSSVRCLTDIRQTIRRGAWLFGHTARPLTRTEMVVVFGVVFHDYGFTFLADRLGITMKTVCAHLYNAMEKNGMRGVSIKYLCNTIDR
;
A
#
# COMPACT_ATOMS: atom_id res chain seq x y z
N MET A 1 12.81 -0.78 10.25
CA MET A 1 12.04 -1.60 9.28
C MET A 1 10.61 -1.72 9.81
N LEU A 2 9.61 -1.31 9.02
CA LEU A 2 8.20 -1.38 9.39
C LEU A 2 7.53 -2.55 8.67
N ILE A 3 6.70 -3.32 9.39
CA ILE A 3 5.79 -4.30 8.80
C ILE A 3 4.42 -3.63 8.60
N ILE A 4 3.90 -3.69 7.38
CA ILE A 4 2.60 -3.14 7.01
C ILE A 4 1.68 -4.31 6.64
N ILE A 5 0.52 -4.37 7.27
CA ILE A 5 -0.52 -5.35 6.93
C ILE A 5 -1.54 -4.65 6.03
N MET A 6 -1.69 -5.15 4.81
CA MET A 6 -2.60 -4.66 3.77
C MET A 6 -3.55 -5.78 3.33
N THR A 7 -4.46 -6.17 4.22
CA THR A 7 -5.53 -7.13 3.90
C THR A 7 -6.91 -6.52 4.10
N ARG A 8 -7.86 -6.91 3.25
CA ARG A 8 -9.27 -6.55 3.43
C ARG A 8 -9.95 -7.39 4.52
N ASP A 9 -9.40 -8.55 4.86
CA ASP A 9 -9.89 -9.40 5.94
C ASP A 9 -9.48 -8.84 7.31
N ARG A 10 -10.45 -8.29 8.05
CA ARG A 10 -10.20 -7.73 9.38
C ARG A 10 -9.79 -8.77 10.40
N TYR A 11 -10.31 -10.00 10.34
CA TYR A 11 -9.95 -11.05 11.29
C TYR A 11 -8.49 -11.47 11.10
N LEU A 12 -8.07 -11.61 9.84
CA LEU A 12 -6.67 -11.86 9.50
C LEU A 12 -5.76 -10.70 9.90
N GLU A 13 -6.18 -9.45 9.66
CA GLU A 13 -5.46 -8.24 10.08
C GLU A 13 -5.19 -8.26 11.60
N TYR A 14 -6.22 -8.51 12.42
CA TYR A 14 -6.07 -8.62 13.88
C TYR A 14 -5.17 -9.79 14.30
N GLY A 15 -5.32 -10.95 13.66
CA GLY A 15 -4.50 -12.13 13.94
C GLY A 15 -3.01 -11.86 13.68
N LEU A 16 -2.69 -11.27 12.52
CA LEU A 16 -1.33 -10.90 12.14
C LEU A 16 -0.74 -9.84 13.07
N MET A 17 -1.52 -8.80 13.42
CA MET A 17 -1.09 -7.77 14.39
C MET A 17 -0.68 -8.40 15.73
N ARG A 18 -1.43 -9.39 16.21
CA ARG A 18 -1.15 -10.07 17.48
C ARG A 18 0.10 -10.95 17.41
N ILE A 19 0.22 -11.74 16.34
CA ILE A 19 1.38 -12.64 16.12
C ILE A 19 2.67 -11.84 15.93
N LEU A 20 2.58 -10.65 15.35
CA LEU A 20 3.71 -9.78 15.05
C LEU A 20 3.97 -8.72 16.14
N SER A 21 3.39 -8.85 17.33
CA SER A 21 3.51 -7.87 18.44
C SER A 21 4.95 -7.54 18.87
N GLY A 22 5.92 -8.41 18.59
CA GLY A 22 7.35 -8.14 18.81
C GLY A 22 8.05 -7.33 17.71
N TYR A 23 7.33 -6.90 16.68
CA TYR A 23 7.83 -6.08 15.57
C TYR A 23 7.17 -4.69 15.58
N GLN A 24 7.76 -3.74 14.86
CA GLN A 24 7.02 -2.53 14.51
C GLN A 24 6.04 -2.87 13.39
N VAL A 25 4.74 -2.82 13.72
CA VAL A 25 3.65 -3.20 12.81
C VAL A 25 2.62 -2.09 12.75
N THR A 26 2.07 -1.84 11.56
CA THR A 26 0.88 -1.01 11.37
C THR A 26 -0.01 -1.61 10.28
N THR A 27 -1.26 -1.18 10.23
CA THR A 27 -2.16 -1.54 9.12
C THR A 27 -2.06 -0.51 8.01
N GLY A 28 -2.34 -0.91 6.76
CA GLY A 28 -2.48 0.03 5.65
C GLY A 28 -3.53 1.10 5.94
N ARG A 29 -4.61 0.73 6.65
CA ARG A 29 -5.69 1.63 7.09
C ARG A 29 -5.18 2.74 8.01
N GLU A 30 -4.32 2.40 8.96
CA GLU A 30 -3.73 3.37 9.89
C GLU A 30 -2.65 4.23 9.24
N LEU A 31 -1.84 3.64 8.37
CA LEU A 31 -0.69 4.30 7.76
C LEU A 31 -1.13 5.30 6.66
N PHE A 32 -2.13 4.92 5.88
CA PHE A 32 -2.70 5.69 4.76
C PHE A 32 -4.04 6.35 5.10
N ASN A 33 -4.25 6.64 6.39
CA ASN A 33 -5.37 7.47 6.81
C ASN A 33 -5.19 8.91 6.30
N ALA A 34 -6.28 9.55 5.87
CA ALA A 34 -6.33 10.94 5.42
C ALA A 34 -5.64 11.90 6.40
N GLY A 35 -5.82 11.71 7.71
CA GLY A 35 -5.19 12.55 8.74
C GLY A 35 -3.64 12.54 8.75
N LYS A 36 -3.00 11.57 8.09
CA LYS A 36 -1.53 11.43 8.05
C LYS A 36 -0.89 11.84 6.72
N GLN A 37 -1.67 12.36 5.76
CA GLN A 37 -1.18 12.64 4.40
C GLN A 37 0.03 13.59 4.32
N ARG A 38 0.18 14.51 5.28
CA ARG A 38 1.27 15.51 5.34
C ARG A 38 2.51 15.02 6.09
N GLN A 39 2.47 13.83 6.71
CA GLN A 39 3.59 13.30 7.50
C GLN A 39 4.55 12.52 6.59
N SER A 40 5.85 12.52 6.86
CA SER A 40 6.78 11.61 6.18
C SER A 40 6.51 10.15 6.58
N LEU A 41 6.71 9.21 5.66
CA LEU A 41 6.65 7.79 6.02
C LEU A 41 7.77 7.48 7.05
N PRO A 42 7.51 6.61 8.02
CA PRO A 42 8.34 6.50 9.22
C PRO A 42 9.66 5.75 9.05
N GLU A 43 9.87 5.04 7.93
CA GLU A 43 10.99 4.09 7.77
C GLU A 43 11.54 4.07 6.34
N ASP A 44 12.75 3.55 6.14
CA ASP A 44 13.35 3.43 4.80
C ASP A 44 13.12 2.06 4.15
N SER A 45 12.68 1.06 4.92
CA SER A 45 12.45 -0.31 4.45
C SER A 45 11.17 -0.91 5.01
N TYR A 46 10.37 -1.51 4.13
CA TYR A 46 9.02 -1.99 4.43
C TYR A 46 8.84 -3.46 4.12
N VAL A 47 8.24 -4.21 5.03
CA VAL A 47 7.71 -5.56 4.74
C VAL A 47 6.21 -5.44 4.66
N ILE A 48 5.61 -5.88 3.55
CA ILE A 48 4.21 -5.65 3.27
C ILE A 48 3.52 -7.00 3.13
N LEU A 49 2.72 -7.33 4.14
CA LEU A 49 1.84 -8.51 4.15
C LEU A 49 0.53 -8.12 3.46
N CYS A 50 0.31 -8.53 2.21
CA CYS A 50 -0.87 -8.10 1.47
C CYS A 50 -1.67 -9.24 0.86
N ASP A 51 -2.94 -8.99 0.58
CA ASP A 51 -3.75 -9.88 -0.27
C ASP A 51 -3.15 -9.93 -1.69
N ARG A 52 -3.25 -11.09 -2.36
CA ARG A 52 -2.68 -11.26 -3.73
C ARG A 52 -3.22 -10.24 -4.73
N ASN A 53 -4.49 -9.89 -4.60
CA ASN A 53 -5.14 -8.90 -5.47
C ASN A 53 -4.65 -7.45 -5.23
N LEU A 54 -3.93 -7.20 -4.13
CA LEU A 54 -3.37 -5.89 -3.76
C LEU A 54 -1.87 -5.78 -4.03
N GLU A 55 -1.25 -6.81 -4.60
CA GLU A 55 0.18 -6.79 -4.93
C GLU A 55 0.51 -5.61 -5.86
N ARG A 56 -0.24 -5.44 -6.96
CA ARG A 56 -0.01 -4.34 -7.92
C ARG A 56 -0.16 -2.96 -7.27
N LEU A 57 -1.16 -2.77 -6.42
CA LEU A 57 -1.31 -1.57 -5.62
C LEU A 57 -0.06 -1.33 -4.76
N THR A 58 0.42 -2.38 -4.09
CA THR A 58 1.61 -2.33 -3.24
C THR A 58 2.86 -1.93 -4.04
N TYR A 59 3.10 -2.57 -5.18
CA TYR A 59 4.19 -2.21 -6.08
C TYR A 59 4.11 -0.73 -6.50
N SER A 60 2.92 -0.27 -6.90
CA SER A 60 2.69 1.11 -7.34
C SER A 60 2.94 2.14 -6.24
N MET A 61 2.53 1.83 -5.00
CA MET A 61 2.68 2.75 -3.87
C MET A 61 4.13 2.84 -3.37
N PHE A 62 4.86 1.73 -3.39
CA PHE A 62 6.20 1.64 -2.81
C PHE A 62 7.32 1.66 -3.84
N CYS A 63 7.01 1.88 -5.12
CA CYS A 63 8.04 2.11 -6.13
C CYS A 63 8.94 3.31 -5.76
N GLY A 64 10.25 3.18 -5.97
CA GLY A 64 11.25 4.13 -5.49
C GLY A 64 11.63 3.98 -4.01
N ARG A 65 11.11 2.95 -3.32
CA ARG A 65 11.45 2.62 -1.93
C ARG A 65 11.93 1.17 -1.85
N ARG A 66 12.60 0.83 -0.75
CA ARG A 66 13.00 -0.56 -0.46
C ARG A 66 11.85 -1.28 0.23
N PHE A 67 11.30 -2.31 -0.40
CA PHE A 67 10.21 -3.09 0.20
C PHE A 67 10.24 -4.56 -0.17
N LEU A 68 9.56 -5.37 0.63
CA LEU A 68 9.36 -6.80 0.42
C LEU A 68 7.87 -7.09 0.50
N VAL A 69 7.29 -7.69 -0.53
CA VAL A 69 5.88 -8.10 -0.53
C VAL A 69 5.79 -9.57 -0.14
N ILE A 70 4.93 -9.89 0.82
CA ILE A 70 4.64 -11.25 1.26
C ILE A 70 3.13 -11.45 1.12
N PRO A 71 2.66 -12.28 0.18
CA PRO A 71 1.24 -12.58 0.07
C PRO A 71 0.75 -13.24 1.37
N VAL A 72 -0.33 -12.72 1.96
CA VAL A 72 -0.86 -13.31 3.22
C VAL A 72 -1.24 -14.78 3.03
N SER A 73 -1.70 -15.15 1.83
CA SER A 73 -1.99 -16.54 1.42
C SER A 73 -0.79 -17.50 1.48
N SER A 74 0.45 -16.99 1.46
CA SER A 74 1.66 -17.83 1.57
C SER A 74 2.17 -17.97 3.00
N VAL A 75 1.58 -17.26 3.97
CA VAL A 75 2.01 -17.28 5.37
C VAL A 75 1.20 -18.32 6.13
N ARG A 76 1.88 -19.36 6.66
CA ARG A 76 1.25 -20.36 7.54
C ARG A 76 1.66 -20.14 8.99
N CYS A 77 2.86 -19.64 9.24
CA CYS A 77 3.37 -19.34 10.56
C CYS A 77 4.34 -18.16 10.57
N LEU A 78 4.69 -17.68 11.78
CA LEU A 78 5.64 -16.59 11.97
C LEU A 78 7.04 -16.90 11.41
N THR A 79 7.43 -18.18 11.39
CA THR A 79 8.72 -18.62 10.83
C THR A 79 8.80 -18.36 9.33
N ASP A 80 7.69 -18.50 8.60
CA ASP A 80 7.64 -18.22 7.15
C ASP A 80 7.94 -16.74 6.88
N ILE A 81 7.32 -15.84 7.66
CA ILE A 81 7.58 -14.39 7.57
C ILE A 81 9.07 -14.11 7.86
N ARG A 82 9.60 -14.65 8.95
CA ARG A 82 11.01 -14.46 9.36
C ARG A 82 11.98 -14.95 8.30
N GLN A 83 11.75 -16.14 7.74
CA GLN A 83 12.58 -16.70 6.69
C GLN A 83 12.49 -15.88 5.41
N THR A 84 11.30 -15.42 5.04
CA THR A 84 11.10 -14.57 3.86
C THR A 84 11.76 -13.21 4.03
N ILE A 85 11.75 -12.60 5.22
CA ILE A 85 12.49 -11.36 5.49
C ILE A 85 14.01 -11.59 5.36
N ARG A 86 14.52 -12.71 5.88
CA ARG A 86 15.96 -13.04 5.83
C ARG A 86 16.46 -13.39 4.43
N ARG A 87 15.65 -14.12 3.66
CA ARG A 87 16.01 -14.64 2.32
C ARG A 87 15.50 -13.78 1.17
N GLY A 88 14.55 -12.89 1.43
CA GLY A 88 13.72 -12.26 0.41
C GLY A 88 14.51 -11.35 -0.51
N ALA A 89 14.13 -11.39 -1.79
CA ALA A 89 14.54 -10.41 -2.78
C ALA A 89 13.82 -9.08 -2.48
N TRP A 90 14.49 -8.23 -1.69
CA TRP A 90 14.03 -6.87 -1.46
C TRP A 90 13.92 -6.14 -2.81
N LEU A 91 12.73 -5.64 -3.07
CA LEU A 91 12.43 -4.88 -4.27
C LEU A 91 12.89 -3.44 -4.04
N PHE A 92 13.54 -2.89 -5.05
CA PHE A 92 13.86 -1.49 -5.14
C PHE A 92 13.45 -1.03 -6.54
N GLY A 93 12.25 -0.47 -6.64
CA GLY A 93 11.74 0.01 -7.92
C GLY A 93 12.55 1.23 -8.38
N HIS A 94 13.24 1.14 -9.52
CA HIS A 94 13.96 2.27 -10.11
C HIS A 94 12.99 3.25 -10.77
N THR A 95 12.27 4.04 -9.98
CA THR A 95 11.52 5.20 -10.49
C THR A 95 12.19 6.49 -10.09
N ALA A 96 12.40 7.38 -11.06
CA ALA A 96 12.96 8.71 -10.82
C ALA A 96 12.11 9.57 -9.87
N ARG A 97 10.82 9.25 -9.69
CA ARG A 97 9.89 10.00 -8.84
C ARG A 97 8.96 9.06 -8.04
N PRO A 98 9.28 8.74 -6.77
CA PRO A 98 8.38 7.98 -5.92
C PRO A 98 7.06 8.74 -5.68
N LEU A 99 6.00 8.00 -5.33
CA LEU A 99 4.75 8.62 -4.91
C LEU A 99 4.95 9.40 -3.60
N THR A 100 4.38 10.59 -3.53
CA THR A 100 4.22 11.36 -2.29
C THR A 100 3.21 10.66 -1.38
N ARG A 101 3.23 10.97 -0.07
CA ARG A 101 2.29 10.33 0.84
C ARG A 101 0.83 10.68 0.53
N THR A 102 0.54 11.90 0.10
CA THR A 102 -0.81 12.28 -0.36
C THR A 102 -1.26 11.44 -1.55
N GLU A 103 -0.39 11.23 -2.55
CA GLU A 103 -0.70 10.36 -3.69
C GLU A 103 -0.94 8.91 -3.24
N MET A 104 -0.14 8.39 -2.31
CA MET A 104 -0.34 7.06 -1.73
C MET A 104 -1.68 6.95 -1.00
N VAL A 105 -2.05 7.94 -0.18
CA VAL A 105 -3.34 7.97 0.53
C VAL A 105 -4.51 7.99 -0.45
N VAL A 106 -4.42 8.81 -1.50
CA VAL A 106 -5.46 8.92 -2.53
C VAL A 106 -5.60 7.60 -3.30
N VAL A 107 -4.50 7.03 -3.80
CA VAL A 107 -4.51 5.76 -4.53
C VAL A 107 -5.00 4.62 -3.64
N PHE A 108 -4.55 4.54 -2.39
CA PHE A 108 -5.01 3.56 -1.42
C PHE A 108 -6.51 3.71 -1.14
N GLY A 109 -6.99 4.93 -0.93
CA GLY A 109 -8.41 5.20 -0.69
C GLY A 109 -9.30 4.74 -1.85
N VAL A 110 -8.89 5.00 -3.09
CA VAL A 110 -9.65 4.57 -4.28
C VAL A 110 -9.58 3.06 -4.47
N VAL A 111 -8.39 2.45 -4.34
CA VAL A 111 -8.20 1.04 -4.74
C VAL A 111 -8.52 0.08 -3.59
N PHE A 112 -8.04 0.35 -2.39
CA PHE A 112 -8.20 -0.55 -1.25
C PHE A 112 -9.57 -0.41 -0.58
N HIS A 113 -10.04 0.83 -0.42
CA HIS A 113 -11.31 1.13 0.24
C HIS A 113 -12.50 1.35 -0.71
N ASP A 114 -12.26 1.46 -2.03
CA ASP A 114 -13.28 1.78 -3.04
C ASP A 114 -14.00 3.11 -2.75
N TYR A 115 -13.28 4.10 -2.20
CA TYR A 115 -13.85 5.40 -1.91
C TYR A 115 -14.10 6.22 -3.18
N GLY A 116 -15.25 6.90 -3.21
CA GLY A 116 -15.54 7.92 -4.21
C GLY A 116 -14.64 9.15 -4.07
N PHE A 117 -14.39 9.86 -5.18
CA PHE A 117 -13.49 11.00 -5.20
C PHE A 117 -13.97 12.19 -4.37
N THR A 118 -15.30 12.40 -4.28
CA THR A 118 -15.91 13.42 -3.43
C THR A 118 -15.67 13.12 -1.95
N PHE A 119 -15.92 11.88 -1.52
CA PHE A 119 -15.64 11.44 -0.16
C PHE A 119 -14.16 11.59 0.21
N LEU A 120 -13.25 11.25 -0.71
CA LEU A 120 -11.82 11.49 -0.51
C LEU A 120 -11.49 12.97 -0.41
N ALA A 121 -12.06 13.81 -1.28
CA ALA A 121 -11.86 15.26 -1.24
C ALA A 121 -12.22 15.84 0.13
N ASP A 122 -13.39 15.48 0.66
CA ASP A 122 -13.88 15.90 1.97
C ASP A 122 -12.96 15.41 3.10
N ARG A 123 -12.57 14.13 3.09
CA ARG A 123 -11.69 13.54 4.11
C ARG A 123 -10.29 14.16 4.13
N LEU A 124 -9.77 14.55 2.97
CA LEU A 124 -8.43 15.11 2.82
C LEU A 124 -8.42 16.65 2.97
N GLY A 125 -9.59 17.29 3.00
CA GLY A 125 -9.73 18.76 3.03
C GLY A 125 -9.22 19.44 1.77
N ILE A 126 -9.41 18.83 0.59
CA ILE A 126 -8.97 19.34 -0.71
C ILE A 126 -10.10 19.27 -1.73
N THR A 127 -9.92 19.88 -2.90
CA THR A 127 -10.93 19.79 -3.96
C THR A 127 -10.91 18.45 -4.70
N MET A 128 -12.04 18.03 -5.27
CA MET A 128 -12.09 16.85 -6.15
C MET A 128 -11.12 16.96 -7.34
N LYS A 129 -10.92 18.17 -7.89
CA LYS A 129 -9.92 18.42 -8.94
C LYS A 129 -8.52 18.07 -8.47
N THR A 130 -8.18 18.42 -7.23
CA THR A 130 -6.88 18.09 -6.61
C THR A 130 -6.73 16.57 -6.39
N VAL A 131 -7.79 15.88 -5.96
CA VAL A 131 -7.80 14.40 -5.87
C VAL A 131 -7.50 13.77 -7.24
N CYS A 132 -8.17 14.24 -8.30
CA CYS A 132 -7.96 13.74 -9.66
C CYS A 132 -6.53 14.01 -10.16
N ALA A 133 -5.97 15.19 -9.84
CA ALA A 133 -4.58 15.51 -10.18
C ALA A 133 -3.59 14.58 -9.45
N HIS A 134 -3.82 14.27 -8.17
CA HIS A 134 -2.99 13.30 -7.44
C HIS A 134 -3.07 11.89 -8.04
N LEU A 135 -4.27 11.42 -8.42
CA LEU A 135 -4.43 10.14 -9.11
C LEU A 135 -3.71 10.12 -10.45
N TYR A 136 -3.89 11.16 -11.26
CA TYR A 136 -3.24 11.29 -12.56
C TYR A 136 -1.71 11.23 -12.43
N ASN A 137 -1.15 12.05 -11.54
CA ASN A 137 0.29 12.07 -11.29
C ASN A 137 0.80 10.73 -10.76
N ALA A 138 0.03 10.05 -9.90
CA ALA A 138 0.41 8.74 -9.40
C ALA A 138 0.44 7.69 -10.51
N MET A 139 -0.55 7.68 -11.40
CA MET A 139 -0.57 6.77 -12.55
C MET A 139 0.56 7.08 -13.54
N GLU A 140 0.84 8.35 -13.80
CA GLU A 140 1.95 8.77 -14.67
C GLU A 140 3.31 8.34 -14.11
N LYS A 141 3.56 8.54 -12.81
CA LYS A 141 4.80 8.10 -12.13
C LYS A 141 5.02 6.59 -12.20
N ASN A 142 3.93 5.83 -12.30
CA ASN A 142 3.95 4.38 -12.45
C ASN A 142 3.97 3.93 -13.92
N GLY A 143 4.11 4.84 -14.89
CA GLY A 143 4.14 4.50 -16.32
C GLY A 143 2.78 4.05 -16.89
N MET A 144 1.68 4.32 -16.19
CA MET A 144 0.33 3.87 -16.53
C MET A 144 -0.57 5.02 -16.97
N ARG A 145 -0.04 5.97 -17.75
CA ARG A 145 -0.80 7.13 -18.24
C ARG A 145 -1.97 6.66 -19.10
N GLY A 146 -3.18 7.15 -18.80
CA GLY A 146 -4.41 6.79 -19.52
C GLY A 146 -5.01 5.43 -19.12
N VAL A 147 -4.36 4.68 -18.23
CA VAL A 147 -4.90 3.42 -17.70
C VAL A 147 -5.82 3.72 -16.52
N SER A 148 -6.93 2.99 -16.41
CA SER A 148 -7.82 3.08 -15.26
C SER A 148 -7.11 2.68 -13.98
N ILE A 149 -7.29 3.47 -12.91
CA ILE A 149 -6.77 3.18 -11.56
C ILE A 149 -7.22 1.81 -11.04
N LYS A 150 -8.36 1.29 -11.53
CA LYS A 150 -8.87 -0.05 -11.20
C LYS A 150 -7.92 -1.17 -11.63
N TYR A 151 -7.01 -0.92 -12.57
CA TYR A 151 -5.97 -1.89 -12.96
C TYR A 151 -4.99 -2.23 -11.83
N LEU A 152 -4.90 -1.37 -10.80
CA LEU A 152 -4.12 -1.64 -9.59
C LEU A 152 -4.79 -2.66 -8.66
N CYS A 153 -6.10 -2.88 -8.78
CA CYS A 153 -6.74 -4.08 -8.27
C CYS A 153 -6.43 -5.21 -9.25
N ASN A 154 -5.65 -6.20 -8.84
CA ASN A 154 -5.44 -7.39 -9.67
C ASN A 154 -6.74 -8.21 -9.63
N THR A 155 -7.65 -8.04 -10.60
CA THR A 155 -8.71 -9.01 -10.85
C THR A 155 -8.09 -10.16 -11.65
N ILE A 156 -7.40 -11.05 -10.96
CA ILE A 156 -7.21 -12.42 -11.44
C ILE A 156 -8.18 -13.28 -10.64
N ASP A 157 -9.45 -13.19 -11.00
CA ASP A 157 -10.32 -14.37 -10.99
C ASP A 157 -10.21 -14.96 -12.41
N ARG A 158 -9.21 -15.81 -12.62
CA ARG A 158 -9.17 -16.80 -13.69
C ARG A 158 -8.49 -18.05 -13.16
#